data_AF-A0A059X3S1-F1
#
_entry.id   AF-A0A059X3S1-F1
#
_cell.length_a   1.000
_cell.length_b   1.000
_cell.length_c   1.000
_cell.angle_alpha   90.00
_cell.angle_beta   90.00
_cell.angle_gamma   90.00
#
_symmetry.space_group_name_H-M   'P 1'
#
loop_
_entity.id
_entity.type
_entity.pdbx_description
1 polymer ?
#
loop_
_entity_poly.entity_id
_entity_poly.type
_entity_poly.pdbx_seq_one_letter_code
_entity_poly.pdbx_strand_id
1 'polypeptide(L)'
;MCNLYSITTNQEAIIRLFRQVNRYVGNLAPMPGVFPDYPAPVIRNTDTGRELTMMRWGMPPPPRTGGPPVTNIRNTSSPHWRGWLKPDNRCLVPANSFAEYAPEPNPETKKKDVVWFALNEGRPLFGFAGIWTTHNGDRGTKSKPIPGPRCTVSSRHRRTRLSSRSIRRPCR
;
A
#
# COMPACT_ATOMS: atom_id res chain seq x y z
N MET A 1 5.35 -7.00 -8.44
CA MET A 1 4.51 -6.95 -7.23
C MET A 1 5.11 -5.95 -6.29
N CYS A 2 4.39 -4.86 -6.03
CA CYS A 2 4.78 -3.88 -5.04
C CYS A 2 4.64 -4.47 -3.64
N ASN A 3 5.74 -4.91 -3.06
CA ASN A 3 5.82 -5.41 -1.68
C ASN A 3 6.65 -4.49 -0.79
N LEU A 4 7.02 -3.31 -1.29
CA LEU A 4 7.77 -2.30 -0.58
C LEU A 4 7.42 -0.94 -1.17
N TYR A 5 7.18 0.06 -0.34
CA TYR A 5 7.03 1.42 -0.81
C TYR A 5 7.64 2.40 0.20
N SER A 6 7.91 3.62 -0.25
CA SER A 6 8.44 4.68 0.59
C SER A 6 7.47 5.86 0.63
N ILE A 7 7.42 6.50 1.79
CA ILE A 7 6.76 7.78 1.99
C ILE A 7 7.64 8.64 2.89
N THR A 8 8.35 9.57 2.27
CA THR A 8 9.28 10.48 2.96
C THR A 8 8.70 11.88 3.11
N THR A 9 7.52 12.12 2.55
CA THR A 9 6.90 13.45 2.54
C THR A 9 6.20 13.75 3.86
N ASN A 10 6.24 15.03 4.27
CA ASN A 10 5.49 15.52 5.42
C ASN A 10 3.97 15.44 5.21
N GLN A 11 3.22 15.47 6.30
CA GLN A 11 1.75 15.45 6.24
C GLN A 11 1.16 16.61 5.47
N GLU A 12 1.80 17.77 5.51
CA GLU A 12 1.28 18.96 4.85
C GLU A 12 1.19 18.78 3.34
N ALA A 13 2.20 18.17 2.71
CA ALA A 13 2.14 17.83 1.30
C ALA A 13 1.04 16.81 0.99
N ILE A 14 0.81 15.84 1.88
CA ILE A 14 -0.28 14.87 1.76
C ILE A 14 -1.62 15.59 1.79
N ILE A 15 -1.82 16.51 2.74
CA ILE A 15 -3.05 17.30 2.87
C ILE A 15 -3.23 18.20 1.65
N ARG A 16 -2.18 18.88 1.18
CA ARG A 16 -2.22 19.74 -0.02
C ARG A 16 -2.62 18.96 -1.26
N LEU A 17 -2.10 17.74 -1.42
CA LEU A 17 -2.40 16.89 -2.58
C LEU A 17 -3.81 16.31 -2.52
N PHE A 18 -4.25 15.81 -1.36
CA PHE A 18 -5.50 15.05 -1.25
C PHE A 18 -6.71 15.88 -0.79
N ARG A 19 -6.49 17.11 -0.29
CA ARG A 19 -7.45 18.13 0.18
C ARG A 19 -8.46 17.63 1.25
N GLN A 20 -8.77 18.47 2.23
CA GLN A 20 -9.81 18.22 3.25
C GLN A 20 -9.61 16.93 4.06
N VAL A 21 -8.40 16.73 4.59
CA VAL A 21 -8.08 15.56 5.39
C VAL A 21 -8.02 15.94 6.88
N ASN A 22 -8.96 15.44 7.68
CA ASN A 22 -9.00 15.57 9.13
C ASN A 22 -7.76 14.93 9.75
N ARG A 23 -7.12 15.64 10.68
CA ARG A 23 -5.77 15.37 11.16
C ARG A 23 -5.78 14.63 12.49
N TYR A 24 -5.77 13.29 12.43
CA TYR A 24 -5.70 12.46 13.64
C TYR A 24 -4.31 11.81 13.88
N VAL A 25 -3.32 12.00 12.99
CA VAL A 25 -2.06 11.19 12.96
C VAL A 25 -0.81 11.94 13.45
N GLY A 26 -0.92 13.00 14.26
CA GLY A 26 0.26 13.69 14.82
C GLY A 26 1.21 14.22 13.73
N ASN A 27 2.54 14.10 13.86
CA ASN A 27 3.51 14.34 12.77
C ASN A 27 3.89 13.01 12.11
N LEU A 28 3.82 12.91 10.77
CA LEU A 28 4.15 11.67 10.07
C LEU A 28 5.67 11.59 9.90
N ALA A 29 6.30 10.64 10.60
CA ALA A 29 7.71 10.36 10.41
C ALA A 29 7.98 9.85 8.98
N PRO A 30 9.10 10.26 8.34
CA PRO A 30 9.51 9.69 7.07
C PRO A 30 9.67 8.16 7.19
N MET A 31 8.99 7.43 6.32
CA MET A 31 9.05 5.97 6.24
C MET A 31 9.73 5.57 4.92
N PRO A 32 11.07 5.40 4.90
CA PRO A 32 11.81 5.07 3.68
C PRO A 32 11.50 3.66 3.16
N GLY A 33 10.95 2.78 3.99
CA GLY A 33 10.52 1.45 3.60
C GLY A 33 9.36 0.96 4.46
N VAL A 34 8.18 0.84 3.86
CA VAL A 34 6.99 0.24 4.46
C VAL A 34 6.83 -1.16 3.89
N PHE A 35 6.84 -2.15 4.78
CA PHE A 35 6.76 -3.58 4.44
C PHE A 35 5.34 -4.14 4.68
N PRO A 36 5.00 -5.30 4.10
CA PRO A 36 3.77 -5.99 4.41
C PRO A 36 3.61 -6.19 5.91
N ASP A 37 2.39 -6.02 6.41
CA ASP A 37 2.03 -6.10 7.83
C ASP A 37 2.55 -4.94 8.70
N TYR A 38 3.21 -3.93 8.14
CA TYR A 38 3.59 -2.73 8.90
C TYR A 38 2.47 -1.67 8.88
N PRO A 39 2.41 -0.78 9.89
CA PRO A 39 1.56 0.40 9.84
C PRO A 39 1.93 1.30 8.66
N ALA A 40 0.91 1.74 7.94
CA ALA A 40 0.97 2.52 6.73
C ALA A 40 0.01 3.71 6.86
N PRO A 41 0.40 4.92 6.41
CA PRO A 41 -0.52 6.05 6.34
C PRO A 41 -1.52 5.79 5.22
N VAL A 42 -2.80 5.99 5.53
CA VAL A 42 -3.91 5.72 4.64
C VAL A 42 -4.92 6.86 4.76
N ILE A 43 -5.42 7.31 3.61
CA ILE A 43 -6.51 8.27 3.55
C ILE A 43 -7.79 7.49 3.27
N ARG A 44 -8.79 7.60 4.15
CA ARG A 44 -10.12 7.00 3.97
C ARG A 44 -11.20 8.06 4.03
N ASN A 45 -12.37 7.72 3.49
CA ASN A 45 -13.58 8.51 3.69
C ASN A 45 -14.23 8.14 5.03
N THR A 46 -14.82 9.14 5.68
CA THR A 46 -15.65 9.05 6.88
C THR A 46 -16.90 9.91 6.68
N ASP A 47 -17.86 9.81 7.59
CA ASP A 47 -19.09 10.62 7.54
C ASP A 47 -18.81 12.14 7.64
N THR A 48 -17.66 12.52 8.22
CA THR A 48 -17.24 13.90 8.44
C THR A 48 -16.22 14.41 7.42
N GLY A 49 -15.87 13.61 6.40
CA GLY A 49 -14.94 14.00 5.34
C GLY A 49 -13.89 12.93 5.02
N ARG A 50 -12.66 13.34 4.77
CA ARG A 50 -11.53 12.42 4.62
C ARG A 50 -10.69 12.48 5.87
N GLU A 51 -10.10 11.37 6.27
CA GLU A 51 -9.12 11.36 7.35
C GLU A 51 -7.84 10.65 6.91
N LEU A 52 -6.71 11.12 7.43
CA LEU A 52 -5.46 10.38 7.42
C LEU A 52 -5.47 9.52 8.67
N THR A 53 -5.18 8.23 8.53
CA THR A 53 -5.08 7.30 9.65
C THR A 53 -4.00 6.26 9.38
N MET A 54 -3.45 5.64 10.43
CA MET A 54 -2.49 4.56 10.28
C MET A 54 -3.23 3.22 10.26
N MET A 55 -3.02 2.44 9.21
CA MET A 55 -3.59 1.10 9.07
C MET A 55 -2.51 0.08 8.76
N ARG A 56 -2.73 -1.17 9.11
CA ARG A 56 -1.79 -2.23 8.76
C ARG A 56 -1.88 -2.58 7.28
N TRP A 57 -0.75 -2.63 6.58
CA TRP A 57 -0.72 -2.99 5.16
C TRP A 57 -0.84 -4.51 4.94
N GLY A 58 -2.05 -5.00 4.72
CA GLY A 58 -2.31 -6.41 4.43
C GLY A 58 -3.72 -6.86 4.78
N MET A 59 -4.51 -7.20 3.77
CA MET A 59 -5.87 -7.72 3.96
C MET A 59 -5.86 -9.20 4.38
N PRO A 60 -6.93 -9.66 5.05
CA PRO A 60 -7.08 -11.08 5.35
C PRO A 60 -7.20 -11.90 4.04
N PRO A 61 -6.49 -13.04 3.95
CA PRO A 61 -6.63 -13.96 2.81
C PRO A 61 -8.02 -14.61 2.83
N PRO A 62 -8.45 -15.21 1.70
CA PRO A 62 -9.65 -16.03 1.67
C PRO A 62 -9.59 -17.13 2.74
N PRO A 63 -10.65 -17.31 3.56
CA PRO A 63 -10.67 -18.30 4.66
C PRO A 63 -10.31 -19.71 4.21
N ARG A 64 -10.70 -20.07 2.97
CA ARG A 64 -10.51 -21.39 2.39
C ARG A 64 -9.06 -21.68 1.96
N THR A 65 -8.27 -20.65 1.69
CA THR A 65 -6.88 -20.80 1.23
C THR A 65 -5.89 -20.63 2.38
N GLY A 66 -6.24 -19.87 3.42
CA GLY A 66 -5.29 -19.47 4.46
C GLY A 66 -4.10 -18.69 3.88
N GLY A 67 -3.08 -18.42 4.70
CA GLY A 67 -1.81 -17.89 4.23
C GLY A 67 -1.49 -16.42 4.61
N PRO A 68 -0.45 -15.85 3.97
CA PRO A 68 0.07 -14.54 4.34
C PRO A 68 -0.91 -13.40 4.03
N PRO A 69 -0.76 -12.22 4.65
CA PRO A 69 -1.57 -11.04 4.34
C PRO A 69 -1.53 -10.70 2.85
N VAL A 70 -2.70 -10.38 2.29
CA VAL A 70 -2.81 -9.98 0.88
C VAL A 70 -2.49 -8.48 0.77
N THR A 71 -1.35 -8.15 0.18
CA THR A 71 -0.89 -6.76 -0.02
C THR A 71 -1.30 -6.14 -1.35
N ASN A 72 -1.73 -6.97 -2.31
CA ASN A 72 -2.10 -6.56 -3.66
C ASN A 72 -3.35 -7.32 -4.16
N ILE A 73 -4.42 -6.60 -4.45
CA ILE A 73 -5.63 -7.18 -5.07
C ILE A 73 -5.53 -7.08 -6.59
N ARG A 74 -5.39 -8.22 -7.27
CA ARG A 74 -5.30 -8.31 -8.74
C ARG A 74 -6.63 -8.64 -9.43
N ASN A 75 -7.47 -9.41 -8.75
CA ASN A 75 -8.77 -9.84 -9.26
C ASN A 75 -9.87 -9.33 -8.34
N THR A 76 -10.42 -8.17 -8.67
CA THR A 76 -11.54 -7.56 -7.93
C THR A 76 -12.86 -8.30 -8.14
N SER A 77 -12.97 -9.19 -9.12
CA SER A 77 -14.21 -9.96 -9.38
C SER A 77 -14.37 -11.14 -8.42
N SER A 78 -13.34 -11.47 -7.64
CA SER A 78 -13.41 -12.56 -6.65
C SER A 78 -14.49 -12.28 -5.60
N PRO A 79 -15.35 -13.29 -5.27
CA PRO A 79 -16.34 -13.17 -4.22
C PRO A 79 -15.79 -12.70 -2.87
N HIS A 80 -14.54 -13.05 -2.57
CA HIS A 80 -13.86 -12.67 -1.33
C HIS A 80 -13.80 -11.15 -1.11
N TRP A 81 -13.59 -10.38 -2.17
CA TRP A 81 -13.45 -8.92 -2.06
C TRP A 81 -14.78 -8.19 -2.10
N ARG A 82 -15.86 -8.83 -2.54
CA ARG A 82 -17.14 -8.19 -2.86
C ARG A 82 -17.70 -7.35 -1.72
N GLY A 83 -17.52 -7.79 -0.47
CA GLY A 83 -17.95 -7.07 0.73
C GLY A 83 -17.23 -5.73 0.95
N TRP A 84 -16.02 -5.57 0.40
CA TRP A 84 -15.15 -4.41 0.60
C TRP A 84 -14.91 -3.59 -0.68
N LEU A 85 -15.66 -3.83 -1.76
CA LEU A 85 -15.58 -3.02 -2.99
C LEU A 85 -16.46 -1.76 -2.95
N LYS A 86 -17.25 -1.62 -1.89
CA LYS A 86 -18.11 -0.46 -1.64
C LYS A 86 -17.28 0.81 -1.45
N PRO A 87 -17.81 2.00 -1.77
CA PRO A 87 -17.12 3.28 -1.59
C PRO A 87 -16.54 3.48 -0.18
N ASP A 88 -17.26 3.03 0.84
CA ASP A 88 -16.89 3.18 2.26
C ASP A 88 -15.57 2.48 2.60
N ASN A 89 -15.26 1.39 1.89
CA ASN A 89 -14.06 0.59 2.06
C ASN A 89 -12.90 1.06 1.15
N ARG A 90 -13.04 2.15 0.41
CA ARG A 90 -11.97 2.65 -0.47
C ARG A 90 -10.99 3.51 0.34
N CYS A 91 -9.71 3.22 0.18
CA CYS A 91 -8.60 4.00 0.73
C CYS A 91 -7.72 4.55 -0.40
N LEU A 92 -7.00 5.64 -0.11
CA LEU A 92 -5.83 6.07 -0.87
C LEU A 92 -4.58 5.87 -0.01
N VAL A 93 -3.56 5.21 -0.57
CA VAL A 93 -2.29 4.99 0.12
C VAL A 93 -1.27 5.96 -0.47
N PRO A 94 -0.89 7.04 0.24
CA PRO A 94 0.13 7.96 -0.21
C PRO A 94 1.51 7.27 -0.30
N ALA A 95 2.26 7.55 -1.37
CA ALA A 95 3.61 7.04 -1.61
C ALA A 95 4.43 8.02 -2.46
N ASN A 96 5.75 7.97 -2.32
CA ASN A 96 6.71 8.70 -3.16
C ASN A 96 7.40 7.79 -4.17
N SER A 97 7.65 6.55 -3.78
CA SER A 97 8.17 5.49 -4.63
C SER A 97 7.69 4.13 -4.16
N PHE A 98 7.74 3.16 -5.06
CA PHE A 98 7.43 1.77 -4.76
C PHE A 98 8.49 0.86 -5.37
N ALA A 99 8.68 -0.32 -4.79
CA ALA A 99 9.68 -1.27 -5.24
C ALA A 99 9.05 -2.58 -5.70
N GLU A 100 9.55 -3.11 -6.81
CA GLU A 100 9.23 -4.45 -7.27
C GLU A 100 10.52 -5.26 -7.47
N TYR A 101 10.44 -6.58 -7.30
CA TYR A 101 11.51 -7.46 -7.71
C TYR A 101 11.72 -7.41 -9.22
N ALA A 102 12.98 -7.34 -9.64
CA ALA A 102 13.38 -7.48 -11.03
C ALA A 102 12.79 -8.77 -11.63
N PRO A 103 12.34 -8.72 -12.90
CA PRO A 103 11.76 -9.90 -13.56
C PRO A 103 12.79 -11.04 -13.63
N GLU A 104 14.03 -10.69 -13.91
CA GLU A 104 15.16 -11.61 -14.00
C GLU A 104 16.00 -11.56 -12.72
N PRO A 105 16.40 -12.71 -12.17
CA PRO A 105 17.39 -12.75 -11.10
C PRO A 105 18.72 -12.19 -11.61
N ASN A 106 19.43 -11.52 -10.72
CA ASN A 106 20.79 -11.07 -11.00
C ASN A 106 21.68 -12.30 -11.30
N PRO A 107 22.43 -12.31 -12.41
CA PRO A 107 23.26 -13.45 -12.79
C PRO A 107 24.36 -13.77 -11.78
N GLU A 108 24.84 -12.77 -11.02
CA GLU A 108 25.89 -12.95 -10.01
C GLU A 108 25.32 -13.47 -8.69
N THR A 109 24.27 -12.83 -8.17
CA THR A 109 23.73 -13.15 -6.83
C THR A 109 22.65 -14.23 -6.85
N LYS A 110 22.14 -14.59 -8.04
CA LYS A 110 20.97 -15.46 -8.28
C LYS A 110 19.70 -15.01 -7.57
N LYS A 111 19.69 -13.81 -6.99
CA LYS A 111 18.53 -13.22 -6.29
C LYS A 111 17.89 -12.17 -7.18
N LYS A 112 16.60 -11.94 -6.99
CA LYS A 112 15.90 -10.86 -7.68
C LYS A 112 16.24 -9.54 -7.01
N ASP A 113 16.83 -8.63 -7.77
CA ASP A 113 17.13 -7.29 -7.28
C ASP A 113 15.83 -6.51 -7.01
N VAL A 114 15.88 -5.58 -6.07
CA VAL A 114 14.77 -4.69 -5.76
C VAL A 114 14.89 -3.43 -6.60
N VAL A 115 13.96 -3.23 -7.52
CA VAL A 115 13.93 -2.07 -8.41
C VAL A 115 12.92 -1.06 -7.89
N TRP A 116 13.36 0.18 -7.68
CA TRP A 116 12.51 1.28 -7.24
C TRP A 116 11.93 2.06 -8.42
N PHE A 117 10.65 2.37 -8.33
CA PHE A 117 9.85 3.12 -9.29
C PHE A 117 9.26 4.36 -8.63
N ALA A 118 9.22 5.46 -9.35
CA ALA A 118 8.57 6.71 -8.97
C ALA A 118 7.93 7.34 -10.21
N LEU A 119 7.07 8.36 -10.04
CA LEU A 119 6.45 9.04 -11.18
C LEU A 119 7.48 9.77 -12.06
N ASN A 120 8.51 10.36 -11.46
CA ASN A 120 9.65 11.00 -12.12
C ASN A 120 10.84 11.10 -11.15
N GLU A 121 11.96 11.72 -11.59
CA GLU A 121 13.18 11.86 -10.78
C GLU A 121 12.96 12.66 -9.47
N GLY A 122 12.01 13.60 -9.46
CA GLY A 122 11.65 14.39 -8.28
C GLY A 122 10.83 13.64 -7.23
N ARG A 123 10.44 12.38 -7.49
CA ARG A 123 9.64 11.52 -6.59
C ARG A 123 8.43 12.24 -5.94
N PRO A 124 7.58 12.92 -6.73
CA PRO A 124 6.44 13.63 -6.19
C PRO A 124 5.51 12.66 -5.49
N LEU A 125 4.82 13.17 -4.48
CA LEU A 125 3.81 12.41 -3.77
C LEU A 125 2.69 11.98 -4.73
N PHE A 126 2.28 10.72 -4.66
CA PHE A 126 1.15 10.17 -5.38
C PHE A 126 0.34 9.22 -4.47
N GLY A 127 -0.80 8.73 -4.95
CA GLY A 127 -1.67 7.84 -4.19
C GLY A 127 -1.98 6.55 -4.94
N PHE A 128 -1.79 5.41 -4.28
CA PHE A 128 -2.35 4.14 -4.75
C PHE A 128 -3.82 4.01 -4.33
N ALA A 129 -4.65 3.48 -5.23
CA ALA A 129 -5.99 3.06 -4.87
C ALA A 129 -5.91 1.80 -4.01
N GLY A 130 -6.59 1.81 -2.86
CA GLY A 130 -6.62 0.71 -1.91
C GLY A 130 -8.04 0.36 -1.47
N ILE A 131 -8.13 -0.79 -0.81
CA ILE A 131 -9.33 -1.24 -0.11
C ILE A 131 -8.96 -1.46 1.36
N TRP A 132 -9.78 -0.97 2.27
CA TRP A 132 -9.59 -1.11 3.71
C TRP A 132 -10.78 -1.78 4.38
N THR A 133 -10.50 -2.42 5.52
CA THR A 133 -11.50 -3.02 6.38
C THR A 133 -11.06 -2.96 7.84
N THR A 134 -12.04 -2.89 8.74
CA THR A 134 -11.83 -3.24 10.15
C THR A 134 -11.74 -4.75 10.24
N HIS A 135 -10.55 -5.27 10.52
CA HIS A 135 -10.41 -6.70 10.79
C HIS A 135 -10.66 -6.94 12.27
N ASN A 136 -11.84 -7.46 12.59
CA ASN A 136 -12.22 -7.90 13.93
C ASN A 136 -11.79 -9.35 14.22
N GLY A 137 -10.88 -9.91 13.42
CA GLY A 137 -10.40 -11.29 13.54
C GLY A 137 -9.00 -11.38 14.16
N ASP A 138 -8.80 -12.46 14.90
CA ASP A 138 -7.58 -12.79 15.61
C ASP A 138 -6.51 -13.32 14.64
N ARG A 139 -5.67 -12.43 14.11
CA ARG A 139 -4.41 -12.87 13.49
C ARG A 139 -3.29 -12.79 14.51
N GLY A 140 -2.75 -13.97 14.82
CA GLY A 140 -1.70 -14.25 15.79
C GLY A 140 -1.77 -15.72 16.19
N THR A 141 -0.86 -16.21 17.02
CA THR A 141 -1.21 -17.39 17.83
C THR A 141 -2.46 -17.04 18.66
N LYS A 142 -3.27 -18.03 19.06
CA LYS A 142 -4.41 -17.78 19.98
C LYS A 142 -4.02 -16.91 21.20
N SER A 143 -2.73 -16.92 21.56
CA SER A 143 -2.11 -16.19 22.65
C SER A 143 -1.75 -14.71 22.36
N LYS A 144 -1.69 -14.25 21.09
CA LYS A 144 -1.41 -12.84 20.74
C LYS A 144 -2.18 -12.38 19.48
N PRO A 145 -3.51 -12.25 19.55
CA PRO A 145 -4.25 -11.65 18.46
C PRO A 145 -3.79 -10.19 18.25
N ILE A 146 -3.58 -9.79 17.00
CA ILE A 146 -3.29 -8.39 16.63
C ILE A 146 -4.57 -7.80 16.06
N PRO A 147 -5.46 -7.21 16.88
CA PRO A 147 -6.64 -6.50 16.39
C PRO A 147 -6.24 -5.20 15.69
N GLY A 148 -7.06 -4.73 14.75
CA GLY A 148 -6.91 -3.38 14.20
C GLY A 148 -7.30 -3.21 12.72
N PRO A 149 -7.41 -1.94 12.26
CA PRO A 149 -7.76 -1.63 10.88
C PRO A 149 -6.64 -2.04 9.92
N ARG A 150 -7.03 -2.64 8.78
CA ARG A 150 -6.12 -3.09 7.73
C ARG A 150 -6.52 -2.47 6.38
N CYS A 151 -5.55 -2.02 5.60
CA CYS A 151 -5.75 -1.59 4.21
C CYS A 151 -4.80 -2.41 3.31
N THR A 152 -5.20 -2.62 2.07
CA THR A 152 -4.35 -3.19 1.03
C THR A 152 -4.40 -2.33 -0.19
N VAL A 153 -3.35 -2.38 -1.00
CA VAL A 153 -3.31 -1.67 -2.26
C VAL A 153 -4.04 -2.52 -3.31
N SER A 154 -5.00 -1.91 -4.00
CA SER A 154 -5.59 -2.48 -5.19
C SER A 154 -4.77 -2.04 -6.39
N SER A 155 -3.77 -2.83 -6.75
CA SER A 155 -3.06 -2.67 -8.02
C SER A 155 -3.96 -3.13 -9.17
N ARG A 156 -4.97 -2.31 -9.51
CA ARG A 156 -5.75 -2.44 -10.75
C ARG A 156 -4.95 -2.04 -11.99
N HIS A 157 -3.68 -1.65 -11.81
CA HIS A 157 -2.76 -1.61 -12.92
C HIS A 157 -2.63 -3.06 -13.43
N ARG A 158 -3.30 -3.34 -14.55
CA ARG A 158 -2.75 -4.23 -15.59
C ARG A 158 -1.25 -3.92 -15.72
N ARG A 159 -0.47 -4.78 -16.34
CA ARG A 159 0.84 -4.38 -16.89
C ARG A 159 0.63 -3.23 -17.90
N THR A 160 0.24 -2.03 -17.47
CA THR A 160 0.41 -0.81 -18.21
C THR A 160 1.91 -0.68 -18.24
N ARG A 161 2.44 -1.09 -19.39
CA ARG A 161 3.53 -0.41 -20.06
C ARG A 161 3.38 1.08 -19.72
N LEU A 162 3.98 1.52 -18.62
CA LEU A 162 4.53 2.86 -18.55
C LEU A 162 5.60 2.83 -19.62
N SER A 163 5.17 3.27 -20.81
CA SER A 163 5.93 3.42 -22.03
C SER A 163 7.39 3.74 -21.72
N SER A 164 8.27 2.74 -21.87
CA SER A 164 9.66 2.83 -22.38
C SER A 164 10.59 3.97 -21.93
N ARG A 165 10.29 4.73 -20.87
CA ARG A 165 11.17 5.73 -20.24
C ARG A 165 11.24 5.54 -18.73
N SER A 166 11.19 4.29 -18.29
CA SER A 166 11.52 3.92 -16.91
C SER A 166 13.01 4.20 -16.73
N ILE A 167 13.35 5.26 -16.00
CA ILE A 167 14.72 5.59 -15.61
C ILE A 167 15.19 4.44 -14.71
N ARG A 168 15.82 3.44 -15.33
CA ARG A 168 16.63 2.43 -14.64
C ARG A 168 17.87 3.17 -14.18
N ARG A 169 17.87 3.73 -12.97
CA ARG A 169 19.14 4.04 -12.30
C ARG A 169 19.51 2.83 -11.45
N PRO A 170 20.63 2.15 -11.75
CA PRO A 170 21.21 1.21 -10.80
C PRO A 170 21.64 2.01 -9.56
N CYS A 171 21.30 1.51 -8.37
CA CYS A 171 21.92 1.99 -7.15
C CYS A 171 23.45 1.85 -7.31
N ARG A 172 24.16 2.98 -7.29
CA ARG A 172 25.56 3.01 -6.87
C ARG A 172 25.59 3.13 -5.36
#